data_AF-A0A2V9CKC4-F1
#
_entry.id   AF-A0A2V9CKC4-F1
#
_cell.length_a   1.000
_cell.length_b   1.000
_cell.length_c   1.000
_cell.angle_alpha   90.00
_cell.angle_beta   90.00
_cell.angle_gamma   90.00
#
_symmetry.space_group_name_H-M   'P 1'
#
loop_
_entity.id
_entity.type
_entity.pdbx_description
1 polymer ?
#
loop_
_entity_poly.entity_id
_entity_poly.type
_entity_poly.pdbx_seq_one_letter_code
_entity_poly.pdbx_strand_id
1 'polypeptide(L)'
;MDWARMLAYITGLVNQELLLRNEYLAAENRILKAQIKGRLLLSEAEKTSLAEIAHRLGRQALEDVAAAAQPDTILGWYQKLIANKFAGSKDRRRVGRPRVDAKIERLVVQMAKENPSWGYDRIVGAMANLGHQLSDQTVGNILRRHNLLPALKRKQAIRWSDFIRSHLDVLAGTDFFTVEVLTLKGLVTYYVLFFIHLESRRICLAGMTPHPDQEWMEQQARTVTMEEWGFLRDCRYLLHDRDAKFCPAFR
;
A
#
# COMPACT_ATOMS: atom_id res chain seq x y z
N MET A 1 84.07 -13.25 2.54
CA MET A 1 83.50 -13.64 3.86
C MET A 1 83.11 -12.43 4.72
N ASP A 2 83.60 -11.22 4.44
CA ASP A 2 83.32 -10.04 5.28
C ASP A 2 81.93 -9.42 5.09
N TRP A 3 81.36 -9.47 3.89
CA TRP A 3 80.03 -8.91 3.62
C TRP A 3 78.91 -9.61 4.41
N ALA A 4 79.01 -10.92 4.64
CA ALA A 4 78.04 -11.68 5.43
C ALA A 4 78.10 -11.31 6.93
N ARG A 5 79.29 -11.01 7.46
CA ARG A 5 79.47 -10.53 8.84
C ARG A 5 78.98 -9.10 9.01
N MET A 6 79.24 -8.22 8.03
CA MET A 6 78.69 -6.86 8.03
C MET A 6 77.16 -6.86 7.93
N LEU A 7 76.57 -7.69 7.06
CA LEU A 7 75.12 -7.85 6.99
C LEU A 7 74.55 -8.38 8.32
N ALA A 8 75.14 -9.43 8.90
CA ALA A 8 74.69 -9.96 10.18
C ALA A 8 74.74 -8.91 11.30
N TYR A 9 75.81 -8.10 11.35
CA TYR A 9 75.96 -7.01 12.32
C TYR A 9 74.94 -5.89 12.10
N ILE A 10 74.74 -5.44 10.86
CA ILE A 10 73.74 -4.42 10.51
C ILE A 10 72.33 -4.95 10.82
N THR A 11 72.00 -6.18 10.44
CA THR A 11 70.70 -6.79 10.77
C THR A 11 70.52 -6.97 12.27
N GLY A 12 71.58 -7.31 13.00
CA GLY A 12 71.56 -7.46 14.45
C GLY A 12 71.31 -6.13 15.17
N LEU A 13 72.02 -5.07 14.76
CA LEU A 13 71.83 -3.71 15.27
C LEU A 13 70.42 -3.19 14.99
N VAL A 14 69.95 -3.32 13.74
CA VAL A 14 68.59 -2.89 13.37
C VAL A 14 67.53 -3.67 14.15
N ASN A 15 67.69 -4.98 14.31
CA ASN A 15 66.77 -5.78 15.13
C ASN A 15 66.77 -5.36 16.59
N GLN A 16 67.94 -5.06 17.16
CA GLN A 16 68.03 -4.62 18.55
C GLN A 16 67.37 -3.25 18.76
N GLU A 17 67.56 -2.32 17.84
CA GLU A 17 66.88 -1.01 17.86
C GLU A 17 65.36 -1.17 17.72
N LEU A 18 64.90 -2.04 16.83
CA LEU A 18 63.48 -2.35 16.66
C LEU A 18 62.87 -3.01 17.92
N LEU A 19 63.62 -3.89 18.59
CA LEU A 19 63.19 -4.50 19.86
C LEU A 19 63.01 -3.44 20.94
N LEU A 20 64.01 -2.56 21.14
CA LEU A 20 63.93 -1.48 22.14
C LEU A 20 62.75 -0.53 21.88
N ARG A 21 62.50 -0.18 20.60
CA ARG A 21 61.34 0.64 20.23
C ARG A 21 60.02 -0.06 20.53
N ASN A 22 59.91 -1.35 20.24
CA ASN A 22 58.71 -2.13 20.57
C ASN A 22 58.49 -2.27 22.08
N GLU A 23 59.55 -2.46 22.86
CA GLU A 23 59.48 -2.50 24.33
C GLU A 23 58.96 -1.18 24.91
N TYR A 24 59.48 -0.04 24.41
CA TYR A 24 59.00 1.29 24.79
C TYR A 24 57.52 1.48 24.45
N LEU A 25 57.12 1.20 23.20
CA LEU A 25 55.74 1.34 22.75
C LEU A 25 54.78 0.41 23.51
N ALA A 26 55.23 -0.80 23.87
CA ALA A 26 54.46 -1.73 24.69
C ALA A 26 54.27 -1.19 26.12
N ALA A 27 55.32 -0.61 26.72
CA ALA A 27 55.23 0.02 28.03
C ALA A 27 54.29 1.23 28.02
N GLU A 28 54.41 2.11 27.02
CA GLU A 28 53.53 3.26 26.83
C GLU A 28 52.06 2.82 26.67
N ASN A 29 51.78 1.85 25.80
CA ASN A 29 50.43 1.30 25.63
C ASN A 29 49.85 0.72 26.93
N ARG A 30 50.67 0.05 27.76
CA ARG A 30 50.23 -0.45 29.08
C ARG A 30 49.82 0.70 30.00
N ILE A 31 50.60 1.77 30.03
CA ILE A 31 50.32 2.97 30.85
C ILE A 31 49.04 3.65 30.36
N LEU A 32 48.92 3.91 29.06
CA LEU A 32 47.74 4.55 28.46
C LEU A 32 46.48 3.71 28.72
N LYS A 33 46.56 2.39 28.55
CA LYS A 33 45.45 1.49 28.83
C LYS A 33 45.03 1.51 30.31
N ALA A 34 45.97 1.61 31.23
CA ALA A 34 45.67 1.70 32.68
C ALA A 34 44.92 3.00 33.05
N GLN A 35 45.06 4.06 32.26
CA GLN A 35 44.34 5.32 32.46
C GLN A 35 42.90 5.31 31.92
N ILE A 36 42.57 4.36 31.03
CA ILE A 36 41.23 4.27 30.43
C ILE A 36 40.27 3.58 31.41
N LYS A 37 39.25 4.31 31.88
CA LYS A 37 38.19 3.77 32.72
C LYS A 37 37.10 3.10 31.87
N GLY A 38 37.26 1.80 31.60
CA GLY A 38 36.23 0.98 30.95
C GLY A 38 36.71 0.24 29.70
N ARG A 39 35.77 -0.14 28.81
CA ARG A 39 36.09 -0.84 27.56
C ARG A 39 36.62 0.14 26.50
N LEU A 40 37.65 -0.27 25.77
CA LEU A 40 38.15 0.42 24.58
C LEU A 40 37.09 0.37 23.46
N LEU A 41 36.53 1.54 23.12
CA LEU A 41 35.61 1.68 22.00
C LEU A 41 36.40 2.12 20.76
N LEU A 42 36.67 1.17 19.86
CA LEU A 42 37.36 1.43 18.60
C LEU A 42 36.34 1.81 17.51
N SER A 43 36.65 2.85 16.75
CA SER A 43 35.97 3.21 15.51
C SER A 43 36.19 2.16 14.41
N GLU A 44 35.36 2.17 13.37
CA GLU A 44 35.51 1.23 12.25
C GLU A 44 36.83 1.44 11.49
N ALA A 45 37.34 2.67 11.43
CA ALA A 45 38.64 2.97 10.82
C ALA A 45 39.80 2.38 11.64
N GLU A 46 39.77 2.52 12.97
CA GLU A 46 40.79 1.95 13.86
C GLU A 46 40.76 0.42 13.84
N LYS A 47 39.57 -0.19 13.84
CA LYS A 47 39.42 -1.64 13.66
C LYS A 47 40.00 -2.12 12.33
N THR A 48 39.83 -1.33 11.27
CA THR A 48 40.35 -1.65 9.93
C THR A 48 41.87 -1.64 9.92
N SER A 49 42.50 -0.57 10.42
CA SER A 49 43.95 -0.46 10.51
C SER A 49 44.56 -1.57 11.37
N LEU A 50 43.96 -1.88 12.53
CA LEU A 50 44.41 -2.97 13.38
C LEU A 50 44.25 -4.34 12.72
N ALA A 51 43.13 -4.58 12.03
CA ALA A 51 42.86 -5.84 11.35
C ALA A 51 43.85 -6.13 10.20
N GLU A 52 44.24 -5.11 9.43
CA GLU A 52 45.20 -5.24 8.33
C GLU A 52 46.63 -5.53 8.83
N ILE A 53 47.04 -4.91 9.94
CA ILE A 53 48.34 -5.19 10.58
C ILE A 53 48.31 -6.58 11.23
N ALA A 54 47.24 -6.91 11.94
CA ALA A 54 47.05 -8.19 12.59
C ALA A 54 47.10 -9.37 11.60
N HIS A 55 46.45 -9.23 10.44
CA HIS A 55 46.52 -10.26 9.40
C HIS A 55 47.95 -10.53 8.92
N ARG A 56 48.78 -9.49 8.78
CA ARG A 56 50.20 -9.62 8.39
C ARG A 56 51.07 -10.23 9.48
N LEU A 57 50.76 -9.96 10.75
CA LEU A 57 51.49 -10.49 11.90
C LEU A 57 51.20 -11.99 12.12
N GLY A 58 49.99 -12.44 11.80
CA GLY A 58 49.55 -13.83 11.99
C GLY A 58 49.09 -14.13 13.42
N ARG A 59 48.32 -15.22 13.58
CA ARG A 59 47.63 -15.55 14.84
C ARG A 59 48.58 -15.78 16.03
N GLN A 60 49.68 -16.50 15.80
CA GLN A 60 50.63 -16.85 16.86
C GLN A 60 51.30 -15.61 17.46
N ALA A 61 51.82 -14.71 16.63
CA ALA A 61 52.42 -13.46 17.11
C ALA A 61 51.38 -12.49 17.70
N LEU A 62 50.11 -12.58 17.32
CA LEU A 62 49.03 -11.80 17.93
C LEU A 62 48.72 -12.24 19.35
N GLU A 63 48.89 -13.51 19.72
CA GLU A 63 48.67 -13.96 21.10
C GLU A 63 49.60 -13.24 22.08
N ASP A 64 50.82 -12.94 21.65
CA ASP A 64 51.83 -12.26 22.46
C ASP A 64 51.64 -10.73 22.52
N VAL A 65 51.12 -10.13 21.45
CA VAL A 65 51.12 -8.66 21.25
C VAL A 65 49.73 -8.02 21.39
N ALA A 66 48.64 -8.79 21.20
CA ALA A 66 47.29 -8.22 21.17
C ALA A 66 46.81 -7.75 22.55
N ALA A 67 46.86 -6.45 22.78
CA ALA A 67 46.39 -5.83 24.02
C ALA A 67 44.97 -5.24 23.92
N ALA A 68 44.47 -4.93 22.73
CA ALA A 68 43.22 -4.20 22.52
C ALA A 68 41.97 -5.09 22.53
N ALA A 69 42.04 -6.27 21.92
CA ALA A 69 40.97 -7.27 21.85
C ALA A 69 41.56 -8.67 21.67
N GLN A 70 40.74 -9.71 21.82
CA GLN A 70 41.17 -11.10 21.58
C GLN A 70 41.66 -11.28 20.13
N PRO A 71 42.74 -12.04 19.88
CA PRO A 71 43.29 -12.26 18.54
C PRO A 71 42.23 -12.67 17.50
N ASP A 72 41.34 -13.61 17.87
CA ASP A 72 40.27 -14.10 17.00
C ASP A 72 39.24 -13.00 16.67
N THR A 73 39.04 -12.03 17.58
CA THR A 73 38.15 -10.87 17.32
C THR A 73 38.74 -9.91 16.30
N ILE A 74 40.06 -9.64 16.40
CA ILE A 74 40.76 -8.75 15.48
C ILE A 74 40.82 -9.37 14.08
N LEU A 75 41.10 -10.68 13.98
CA LEU A 75 41.05 -11.42 12.71
C LEU A 75 39.61 -11.49 12.15
N GLY A 76 38.59 -11.57 13.01
CA GLY A 76 37.19 -11.48 12.61
C GLY A 76 36.83 -10.12 11.99
N TRP A 77 37.47 -9.02 12.40
CA TRP A 77 37.31 -7.72 11.72
C TRP A 77 37.89 -7.76 10.30
N TYR A 78 39.04 -8.41 10.10
CA TYR A 78 39.62 -8.59 8.76
C TYR A 78 38.71 -9.39 7.83
N GLN A 79 38.11 -10.48 8.34
CA GLN A 79 37.13 -11.28 7.60
C GLN A 79 35.89 -10.46 7.22
N LYS A 80 35.41 -9.56 8.10
CA LYS A 80 34.31 -8.65 7.80
C LYS A 80 34.66 -7.65 6.70
N LEU A 81 35.90 -7.13 6.67
CA LEU A 81 36.36 -6.25 5.60
C LEU A 81 36.35 -6.97 4.24
N ILE A 82 36.84 -8.21 4.20
CA ILE A 82 36.79 -9.06 3.01
C ILE A 82 35.33 -9.29 2.60
N ALA A 83 34.46 -9.68 3.54
CA ALA A 83 33.04 -9.88 3.27
C ALA A 83 32.38 -8.62 2.73
N ASN A 84 32.69 -7.44 3.27
CA ASN A 84 32.16 -6.16 2.78
C ASN A 84 32.67 -5.81 1.38
N LYS A 85 33.93 -6.13 1.05
CA LYS A 85 34.48 -5.98 -0.31
C LYS A 85 33.76 -6.87 -1.33
N PHE A 86 33.43 -8.10 -0.94
CA PHE A 86 32.71 -9.05 -1.79
C PHE A 86 31.18 -8.94 -1.69
N ALA A 87 30.66 -8.15 -0.75
CA ALA A 87 29.26 -7.79 -0.64
C ALA A 87 28.88 -6.75 -1.71
N GLY A 88 29.11 -7.09 -2.99
CA GLY A 88 28.57 -6.39 -4.15
C GLY A 88 27.04 -6.53 -4.27
N SER A 89 26.32 -6.70 -3.17
CA SER A 89 24.86 -6.84 -3.15
C SER A 89 24.13 -5.50 -3.20
N LYS A 90 24.80 -4.39 -2.84
CA LYS A 90 24.19 -3.06 -2.90
C LYS A 90 23.99 -2.56 -4.35
N ASP A 91 24.85 -2.97 -5.29
CA ASP A 91 24.85 -2.48 -6.68
C ASP A 91 24.35 -3.48 -7.72
N ARG A 92 23.87 -4.68 -7.33
CA ARG A 92 23.13 -5.53 -8.26
C ARG A 92 21.76 -4.90 -8.52
N ARG A 93 21.67 -4.01 -9.52
CA ARG A 93 20.42 -3.71 -10.21
C ARG A 93 19.78 -5.05 -10.54
N ARG A 94 18.67 -5.40 -9.89
CA ARG A 94 17.89 -6.60 -10.22
C ARG A 94 17.58 -6.54 -11.71
N VAL A 95 18.31 -7.31 -12.51
CA VAL A 95 17.97 -7.61 -13.90
C VAL A 95 16.79 -8.58 -13.86
N GLY A 96 15.64 -8.08 -13.39
CA GLY A 96 14.38 -8.79 -13.48
C GLY A 96 13.82 -8.69 -14.89
N ARG A 97 12.82 -9.51 -15.19
CA ARG A 97 12.03 -9.47 -16.43
C ARG A 97 11.74 -8.01 -16.84
N PRO A 98 11.95 -7.62 -18.11
CA PRO A 98 11.61 -6.29 -18.59
C PRO A 98 10.20 -5.92 -18.15
N ARG A 99 10.06 -4.72 -17.59
CA ARG A 99 8.76 -4.22 -17.14
C ARG A 99 7.85 -4.09 -18.35
N VAL A 100 6.55 -4.31 -18.12
CA VAL A 100 5.53 -3.90 -19.07
C VAL A 100 5.68 -2.41 -19.35
N ASP A 101 5.43 -2.00 -20.59
CA ASP A 101 5.52 -0.61 -21.01
C ASP A 101 4.74 0.30 -20.04
N ALA A 102 5.35 1.40 -19.62
CA ALA A 102 4.75 2.36 -18.69
C ALA A 102 3.40 2.91 -19.20
N LYS A 103 3.20 2.99 -20.51
CA LYS A 103 1.93 3.40 -21.12
C LYS A 103 0.82 2.38 -20.86
N ILE A 104 1.12 1.10 -21.02
CA ILE A 104 0.20 -0.01 -20.74
C ILE A 104 -0.11 -0.06 -19.24
N GLU A 105 0.91 0.12 -18.39
CA GLU A 105 0.73 0.16 -16.94
C GLU A 105 -0.20 1.30 -16.50
N ARG A 106 -0.05 2.50 -17.06
CA ARG A 106 -0.95 3.63 -16.79
C ARG A 106 -2.39 3.34 -17.20
N LEU A 107 -2.58 2.72 -18.36
CA LEU A 107 -3.91 2.39 -18.88
C LEU A 107 -4.64 1.38 -17.99
N VAL A 108 -3.93 0.34 -17.53
CA VAL A 108 -4.46 -0.65 -16.57
C VAL A 108 -4.88 0.03 -15.26
N VAL A 109 -4.06 0.95 -14.75
CA VAL A 109 -4.36 1.70 -13.51
C VAL A 109 -5.57 2.62 -13.70
N GLN A 110 -5.67 3.29 -14.85
CA GLN A 110 -6.80 4.17 -15.17
C GLN A 110 -8.11 3.38 -15.22
N MET A 111 -8.16 2.28 -16.00
CA MET A 111 -9.33 1.41 -16.08
C MET A 111 -9.76 0.89 -14.71
N ALA A 112 -8.81 0.51 -13.85
CA ALA A 112 -9.10 0.02 -12.51
C ALA A 112 -9.63 1.09 -11.55
N LYS A 113 -9.27 2.36 -11.76
CA LYS A 113 -9.77 3.50 -10.97
C LYS A 113 -11.16 3.94 -11.43
N GLU A 114 -11.36 4.04 -12.74
CA GLU A 114 -12.64 4.41 -13.35
C GLU A 114 -13.70 3.32 -13.15
N ASN A 115 -13.28 2.06 -13.06
CA ASN A 115 -14.18 0.92 -12.86
C ASN A 115 -13.81 0.10 -11.61
N PRO A 116 -14.20 0.55 -10.40
CA PRO A 116 -13.86 -0.11 -9.14
C PRO A 116 -14.32 -1.57 -9.03
N SER A 117 -15.38 -1.94 -9.75
CA SER A 117 -15.96 -3.29 -9.76
C SER A 117 -15.21 -4.28 -10.65
N TRP A 118 -14.30 -3.83 -11.52
CA TRP A 118 -13.64 -4.69 -12.49
C TRP A 118 -12.52 -5.54 -11.85
N GLY A 119 -12.70 -6.86 -11.93
CA GLY A 119 -11.70 -7.89 -11.62
C GLY A 119 -10.53 -7.92 -12.61
N TYR A 120 -9.51 -8.72 -12.31
CA TYR A 120 -8.31 -8.84 -13.15
C TYR A 120 -8.66 -9.33 -14.55
N ASP A 121 -9.46 -10.38 -14.66
CA ASP A 121 -9.86 -11.00 -15.94
C ASP A 121 -10.62 -10.02 -16.84
N ARG A 122 -11.46 -9.17 -16.24
CA ARG A 122 -12.22 -8.15 -16.99
C ARG A 122 -11.34 -7.02 -17.49
N ILE A 123 -10.33 -6.62 -16.70
CA ILE A 123 -9.31 -5.65 -17.14
C ILE A 123 -8.44 -6.27 -18.24
N VAL A 124 -8.08 -7.55 -18.14
CA VAL A 124 -7.35 -8.26 -19.19
C VAL A 124 -8.15 -8.30 -20.48
N GLY A 125 -9.44 -8.64 -20.43
CA GLY A 125 -10.32 -8.61 -21.60
C GLY A 125 -10.41 -7.22 -22.24
N ALA A 126 -10.54 -6.16 -21.43
CA ALA A 126 -10.56 -4.79 -21.92
C ALA A 126 -9.23 -4.38 -22.58
N MET A 127 -8.10 -4.80 -22.02
CA MET A 127 -6.78 -4.56 -22.59
C MET A 127 -6.57 -5.34 -23.90
N ALA A 128 -7.10 -6.57 -23.99
CA ALA A 128 -7.07 -7.37 -25.22
C ALA A 128 -7.86 -6.69 -26.36
N ASN A 129 -9.00 -6.07 -26.05
CA ASN A 129 -9.77 -5.29 -27.02
C ASN A 129 -9.00 -4.07 -27.56
N LEU A 130 -8.06 -3.54 -26.79
CA LEU A 130 -7.17 -2.45 -27.19
C LEU A 130 -5.88 -2.93 -27.88
N GLY A 131 -5.77 -4.24 -28.16
CA GLY A 131 -4.61 -4.84 -28.81
C GLY A 131 -3.44 -5.16 -27.86
N HIS A 132 -3.67 -5.12 -26.54
CA HIS A 132 -2.64 -5.41 -25.54
C HIS A 132 -2.92 -6.75 -24.84
N GLN A 133 -2.14 -7.78 -25.17
CA GLN A 133 -2.23 -9.07 -24.47
C GLN A 133 -1.46 -9.03 -23.15
N LEU A 134 -2.20 -9.15 -22.04
CA LEU A 134 -1.67 -9.23 -20.69
C LEU A 134 -2.21 -10.47 -19.99
N SER A 135 -1.46 -11.00 -19.02
CA SER A 135 -1.98 -12.02 -18.11
C SER A 135 -2.62 -11.39 -16.87
N ASP A 136 -3.56 -12.09 -16.23
CA ASP A 136 -4.19 -11.63 -14.98
C ASP A 136 -3.15 -11.37 -13.89
N GLN A 137 -2.10 -12.19 -13.85
CA GLN A 137 -0.98 -12.02 -12.93
C GLN A 137 -0.23 -10.71 -13.17
N THR A 138 -0.08 -10.30 -14.43
CA THR A 138 0.54 -9.02 -14.82
C THR A 138 -0.30 -7.85 -14.35
N VAL A 139 -1.62 -7.89 -14.57
CA VAL A 139 -2.56 -6.88 -14.08
C VAL A 139 -2.55 -6.82 -12.55
N GLY A 140 -2.60 -7.97 -11.86
CA GLY A 140 -2.53 -8.02 -10.41
C GLY A 140 -1.21 -7.49 -9.83
N ASN A 141 -0.09 -7.70 -10.51
CA ASN A 141 1.22 -7.14 -10.13
C ASN A 141 1.27 -5.61 -10.34
N ILE A 142 0.69 -5.09 -11.43
CA ILE A 142 0.57 -3.66 -11.69
C ILE A 142 -0.27 -2.99 -10.59
N LEU A 143 -1.45 -3.53 -10.29
CA LEU A 143 -2.35 -2.96 -9.30
C LEU A 143 -1.72 -2.96 -7.89
N ARG A 144 -1.05 -4.05 -7.51
CA ARG A 144 -0.32 -4.11 -6.22
C ARG A 144 0.80 -3.07 -6.13
N ARG A 145 1.55 -2.83 -7.20
CA ARG A 145 2.60 -1.79 -7.21
C ARG A 145 2.05 -0.38 -7.03
N HIS A 146 0.83 -0.14 -7.51
CA HIS A 146 0.13 1.12 -7.37
C HIS A 146 -0.76 1.20 -6.11
N ASN A 147 -0.60 0.27 -5.16
CA ASN A 147 -1.40 0.19 -3.92
C ASN A 147 -2.92 0.12 -4.16
N LEU A 148 -3.34 -0.43 -5.30
CA LEU A 148 -4.76 -0.63 -5.61
C LEU A 148 -5.23 -1.97 -5.06
N LEU A 149 -6.31 -1.92 -4.30
CA LEU A 149 -6.93 -3.10 -3.70
C LEU A 149 -7.56 -4.01 -4.78
N PRO A 150 -7.74 -5.32 -4.50
CA PRO A 150 -8.53 -6.20 -5.36
C PRO A 150 -9.95 -5.67 -5.59
N ALA A 151 -10.55 -6.01 -6.74
CA ALA A 151 -11.84 -5.47 -7.18
C ALA A 151 -12.96 -5.56 -6.14
N LEU A 152 -13.04 -6.66 -5.39
CA LEU A 152 -14.05 -6.83 -4.34
C LEU A 152 -13.92 -5.79 -3.21
N LYS A 153 -12.69 -5.47 -2.81
CA LYS A 153 -12.39 -4.44 -1.80
C LYS A 153 -12.52 -3.02 -2.36
N ARG A 154 -12.24 -2.83 -3.67
CA ARG A 154 -12.52 -1.55 -4.37
C ARG A 154 -14.02 -1.27 -4.48
N LYS A 155 -14.85 -2.29 -4.75
CA LYS A 155 -16.32 -2.18 -4.79
C LYS A 155 -16.92 -1.78 -3.44
N GLN A 156 -16.37 -2.31 -2.34
CA GLN A 156 -16.77 -1.91 -0.97
C GLN A 156 -16.40 -0.45 -0.63
N ALA A 157 -15.47 0.15 -1.38
CA ALA A 157 -15.05 1.53 -1.20
C ALA A 157 -15.80 2.54 -2.10
N ILE A 158 -16.81 2.10 -2.87
CA ILE A 158 -17.68 3.02 -3.61
C ILE A 158 -18.42 3.86 -2.58
N ARG A 159 -18.18 5.17 -2.60
CA ARG A 159 -18.87 6.09 -1.70
C ARG A 159 -20.34 6.11 -2.07
N TRP A 160 -21.19 6.19 -1.05
CA TRP A 160 -22.64 6.18 -1.25
C TRP A 160 -23.11 7.31 -2.20
N SER A 161 -22.40 8.43 -2.20
CA SER A 161 -22.60 9.53 -3.16
C SER A 161 -22.44 9.12 -4.62
N ASP A 162 -21.43 8.29 -4.92
CA ASP A 162 -21.11 7.87 -6.29
C ASP A 162 -22.11 6.83 -6.79
N PHE A 163 -22.52 5.93 -5.88
CA PHE A 163 -23.59 4.98 -6.15
C PHE A 163 -24.91 5.69 -6.45
N ILE A 164 -25.31 6.66 -5.62
CA ILE A 164 -26.54 7.42 -5.87
C ILE A 164 -26.43 8.13 -7.20
N ARG A 165 -25.33 8.88 -7.45
CA ARG A 165 -25.14 9.62 -8.71
C ARG A 165 -25.26 8.75 -9.96
N SER A 166 -24.74 7.51 -9.92
CA SER A 166 -24.80 6.61 -11.08
C SER A 166 -26.17 5.93 -11.30
N HIS A 167 -27.12 6.08 -10.36
CA HIS A 167 -28.45 5.48 -10.46
C HIS A 167 -29.58 6.53 -10.34
N LEU A 168 -29.25 7.82 -10.22
CA LEU A 168 -30.25 8.88 -10.05
C LEU A 168 -31.24 8.95 -11.22
N ASP A 169 -30.77 8.60 -12.42
CA ASP A 169 -31.51 8.56 -13.69
C ASP A 169 -32.58 7.47 -13.73
N VAL A 170 -32.42 6.42 -12.92
CA VAL A 170 -33.35 5.28 -12.85
C VAL A 170 -34.08 5.17 -11.51
N LEU A 171 -33.90 6.13 -10.60
CA LEU A 171 -34.50 6.13 -9.26
C LEU A 171 -35.68 7.09 -9.16
N ALA A 172 -36.81 6.57 -8.68
CA ALA A 172 -37.95 7.37 -8.23
C ALA A 172 -38.11 7.26 -6.71
N GLY A 173 -38.65 8.30 -6.09
CA GLY A 173 -39.15 8.29 -4.72
C GLY A 173 -40.67 8.43 -4.70
N THR A 174 -41.34 7.89 -3.68
CA THR A 174 -42.75 8.14 -3.41
C THR A 174 -42.99 8.33 -1.93
N ASP A 175 -43.93 9.21 -1.61
CA ASP A 175 -44.31 9.50 -0.24
C ASP A 175 -45.75 10.04 -0.19
N PHE A 176 -46.29 10.15 1.01
CA PHE A 176 -47.58 10.76 1.30
C PHE A 176 -47.40 12.07 2.05
N PHE A 177 -48.23 13.06 1.71
CA PHE A 177 -48.49 14.17 2.61
C PHE A 177 -49.99 14.33 2.84
N THR A 178 -50.35 14.94 3.95
CA THR A 178 -51.74 15.18 4.33
C THR A 178 -52.12 16.63 4.10
N VAL A 179 -53.36 16.83 3.64
CA VAL A 179 -53.99 18.15 3.52
C VAL A 179 -55.33 18.11 4.24
N GLU A 180 -55.55 19.05 5.15
CA GLU A 180 -56.85 19.19 5.80
C GLU A 180 -57.76 20.09 4.97
N VAL A 181 -58.95 19.59 4.64
CA VAL A 181 -59.94 20.28 3.83
C VAL A 181 -61.21 20.47 4.65
N LEU A 182 -61.61 21.73 4.84
CA LEU A 182 -62.88 22.05 5.51
C LEU A 182 -64.04 21.82 4.53
N THR A 183 -64.91 20.87 4.86
CA THR A 183 -66.12 20.57 4.09
C THR A 183 -67.38 20.98 4.87
N LEU A 184 -68.53 21.03 4.21
CA LEU A 184 -69.82 21.28 4.86
C LEU A 184 -70.18 20.26 5.95
N LYS A 185 -69.52 19.09 5.97
CA LYS A 185 -69.72 18.02 6.95
C LYS A 185 -68.62 17.95 8.03
N GLY A 186 -67.68 18.90 8.03
CA GLY A 186 -66.54 18.95 8.96
C GLY A 186 -65.18 18.95 8.28
N LEU A 187 -64.13 18.93 9.10
CA LEU A 187 -62.74 18.85 8.66
C LEU A 187 -62.40 17.43 8.20
N VAL A 188 -61.91 17.28 6.98
CA VAL A 188 -61.53 15.98 6.40
C VAL A 188 -60.06 16.00 5.99
N THR A 189 -59.30 15.02 6.43
CA THR A 189 -57.89 14.84 6.05
C THR A 189 -57.81 14.05 4.74
N TYR A 190 -57.19 14.63 3.72
CA TYR A 190 -56.86 13.96 2.46
C TYR A 190 -55.38 13.56 2.45
N TYR A 191 -55.12 12.32 2.07
CA TYR A 191 -53.78 11.81 1.78
C TYR A 191 -53.49 12.02 0.30
N VAL A 192 -52.38 12.68 -0.01
CA VAL A 192 -51.92 12.91 -1.38
C VAL A 192 -50.70 12.04 -1.63
N LEU A 193 -50.80 11.15 -2.62
CA LEU A 193 -49.70 10.32 -3.07
C LEU A 193 -48.95 11.04 -4.19
N PHE A 194 -47.65 11.16 -4.05
CA PHE A 194 -46.80 11.73 -5.09
C PHE A 194 -45.56 10.89 -5.35
N PHE A 195 -45.08 10.96 -6.59
CA PHE A 195 -43.85 10.36 -7.05
C PHE A 195 -42.90 11.45 -7.49
N ILE A 196 -41.61 11.25 -7.27
CA ILE A 196 -40.55 12.18 -7.68
C ILE A 196 -39.43 11.43 -8.39
N HIS A 197 -39.05 11.90 -9.58
CA HIS A 197 -37.86 11.42 -10.27
C HIS A 197 -36.63 12.07 -9.63
N LEU A 198 -35.66 11.30 -9.14
CA LEU A 198 -34.60 11.85 -8.28
C LEU A 198 -33.58 12.70 -9.04
N GLU A 199 -33.25 12.35 -10.29
CA GLU A 199 -32.37 13.17 -11.14
C GLU A 199 -33.02 14.50 -11.54
N SER A 200 -34.14 14.44 -12.25
CA SER A 200 -34.78 15.63 -12.83
C SER A 200 -35.62 16.44 -11.83
N ARG A 201 -35.86 15.91 -10.62
CA ARG A 201 -36.76 16.47 -9.59
C ARG A 201 -38.19 16.76 -10.08
N ARG A 202 -38.62 16.05 -11.13
CA ARG A 202 -40.00 16.12 -11.62
C ARG A 202 -40.91 15.41 -10.64
N ILE A 203 -42.05 16.01 -10.31
CA ILE A 203 -43.04 15.44 -9.39
C ILE A 203 -44.28 15.07 -10.20
N CYS A 204 -44.86 13.92 -9.88
CA CYS A 204 -46.16 13.46 -10.38
C CYS A 204 -47.08 13.23 -9.17
N LEU A 205 -48.23 13.91 -9.18
CA LEU A 205 -49.30 13.63 -8.22
C LEU A 205 -50.12 12.48 -8.79
N ALA A 206 -50.10 11.33 -8.11
CA ALA A 206 -50.83 10.15 -8.57
C ALA A 206 -52.32 10.28 -8.24
N GLY A 207 -52.63 10.72 -7.01
CA GLY A 207 -53.99 10.99 -6.61
C GLY A 207 -54.11 11.47 -5.17
N MET A 208 -55.35 11.82 -4.79
CA MET A 208 -55.72 12.14 -3.42
C MET A 208 -56.90 11.30 -2.96
N THR A 209 -56.89 10.86 -1.70
CA THR A 209 -57.99 10.11 -1.11
C THR A 209 -58.07 10.37 0.40
N PRO A 210 -59.26 10.43 1.01
CA PRO A 210 -59.39 10.41 2.46
C PRO A 210 -59.07 9.03 3.06
N HIS A 211 -59.11 7.96 2.24
CA HIS A 211 -58.91 6.57 2.65
C HIS A 211 -57.96 5.88 1.66
N PRO A 212 -56.63 5.86 1.93
CA PRO A 212 -55.66 5.15 1.10
C PRO A 212 -55.73 3.65 1.39
N ASP A 213 -56.77 3.01 0.88
CA ASP A 213 -56.96 1.56 0.96
C ASP A 213 -56.19 0.81 -0.13
N GLN A 214 -56.22 -0.52 -0.05
CA GLN A 214 -55.47 -1.39 -0.96
C GLN A 214 -55.92 -1.25 -2.41
N GLU A 215 -57.24 -1.19 -2.67
CA GLU A 215 -57.77 -1.08 -4.03
C GLU A 215 -57.32 0.22 -4.69
N TRP A 216 -57.37 1.32 -3.95
CA TRP A 216 -56.88 2.62 -4.42
C TRP A 216 -55.38 2.57 -4.68
N MET A 217 -54.59 2.02 -3.76
CA MET A 217 -53.14 1.89 -3.91
C MET A 217 -52.73 1.07 -5.13
N GLU A 218 -53.40 -0.05 -5.38
CA GLU A 218 -53.17 -0.88 -6.57
C GLU A 218 -53.50 -0.12 -7.85
N GLN A 219 -54.60 0.65 -7.87
CA GLN A 219 -54.96 1.44 -9.04
C GLN A 219 -53.95 2.57 -9.31
N GLN A 220 -53.43 3.22 -8.25
CA GLN A 220 -52.37 4.21 -8.39
C GLN A 220 -51.08 3.57 -8.93
N ALA A 221 -50.67 2.41 -8.39
CA ALA A 221 -49.51 1.66 -8.88
C ALA A 221 -49.63 1.31 -10.36
N ARG A 222 -50.79 0.80 -10.78
CA ARG A 222 -51.08 0.50 -12.20
C ARG A 222 -50.93 1.73 -13.07
N THR A 223 -51.52 2.86 -12.65
CA THR A 223 -51.49 4.11 -13.42
C THR A 223 -50.07 4.64 -13.61
N VAL A 224 -49.25 4.65 -12.55
CA VAL A 224 -47.88 5.19 -12.64
C VAL A 224 -46.89 4.25 -13.32
N THR A 225 -47.20 2.95 -13.43
CA THR A 225 -46.37 1.95 -14.11
C THR A 225 -46.82 1.63 -15.54
N MET A 226 -47.89 2.27 -16.04
CA MET A 226 -48.36 2.04 -17.42
C MET A 226 -47.24 2.30 -18.43
N GLU A 227 -47.07 1.38 -19.38
CA GLU A 227 -45.95 1.40 -20.34
C GLU A 227 -45.97 2.62 -21.28
N GLU A 228 -47.15 3.11 -21.63
CA GLU A 228 -47.31 4.20 -22.59
C GLU A 228 -47.04 5.58 -21.99
N TRP A 229 -47.54 5.86 -20.78
CA TRP A 229 -47.56 7.20 -20.16
C TRP A 229 -47.35 7.21 -18.64
N GLY A 230 -47.03 6.06 -18.04
CA GLY A 230 -46.74 5.95 -16.62
C GLY A 230 -45.49 6.75 -16.25
N PHE A 231 -45.58 7.51 -15.16
CA PHE A 231 -44.48 8.35 -14.67
C PHE A 231 -43.20 7.54 -14.34
N LEU A 232 -43.35 6.26 -13.97
CA LEU A 232 -42.24 5.39 -13.60
C LEU A 232 -41.64 4.60 -14.78
N ARG A 233 -42.06 4.85 -16.02
CA ARG A 233 -41.62 4.11 -17.21
C ARG A 233 -40.09 3.97 -17.33
N ASP A 234 -39.37 5.07 -17.11
CA ASP A 234 -37.91 5.12 -17.25
C ASP A 234 -37.17 4.80 -15.93
N CYS A 235 -37.93 4.58 -14.84
CA CYS A 235 -37.39 4.25 -13.53
C CYS A 235 -37.30 2.73 -13.35
N ARG A 236 -36.19 2.25 -12.76
CA ARG A 236 -36.01 0.83 -12.42
C ARG A 236 -36.27 0.53 -10.95
N TYR A 237 -36.13 1.54 -10.09
CA TYR A 237 -36.20 1.38 -8.64
C TYR A 237 -37.07 2.48 -8.03
N LEU A 238 -37.99 2.07 -7.18
CA LEU A 238 -38.85 2.97 -6.40
C LEU A 238 -38.41 2.93 -4.94
N LEU A 239 -38.14 4.11 -4.38
CA LEU A 239 -37.89 4.32 -2.96
C LEU A 239 -39.16 4.80 -2.30
N HIS A 240 -39.61 4.08 -1.27
CA HIS A 240 -40.69 4.50 -0.41
C HIS A 240 -40.31 4.18 1.04
N ASP A 241 -40.93 4.88 1.99
CA ASP A 241 -40.71 4.59 3.40
C ASP A 241 -41.48 3.32 3.84
N ARG A 242 -41.38 2.95 5.11
CA ARG A 242 -42.08 1.75 5.63
C ARG A 242 -43.45 2.08 6.22
N ASP A 243 -44.10 3.15 5.78
CA ASP A 243 -45.44 3.51 6.25
C ASP A 243 -46.44 2.37 5.99
N ALA A 244 -47.36 2.18 6.94
CA ALA A 244 -48.42 1.19 6.87
C ALA A 244 -49.42 1.45 5.73
N LYS A 245 -49.47 2.68 5.20
CA LYS A 245 -50.27 3.04 4.01
C LYS A 245 -49.78 2.35 2.74
N PHE A 246 -48.51 1.97 2.67
CA PHE A 246 -47.98 1.17 1.57
C PHE A 246 -48.32 -0.31 1.78
N CYS A 247 -49.43 -0.73 1.17
CA CYS A 247 -49.96 -2.08 1.25
C CYS A 247 -48.96 -3.13 0.72
N PRO A 248 -49.01 -4.40 1.17
CA PRO A 248 -48.15 -5.46 0.66
C PRO A 248 -48.24 -5.65 -0.86
N ALA A 249 -49.42 -5.46 -1.45
CA ALA A 249 -49.62 -5.55 -2.91
C ALA A 249 -48.94 -4.42 -3.70
N PHE A 250 -48.57 -3.32 -3.05
CA PHE A 250 -47.88 -2.19 -3.66
C PHE A 250 -46.35 -2.37 -3.64
N ARG A 251 -45.81 -3.20 -2.73
CA ARG A 251 -44.38 -3.47 -2.59
C ARG A 251 -43.92 -4.55 -3.56
#